data_AF-A0A7Y0EP90-F1
#
_entry.id   AF-A0A7Y0EP90-F1
#
_cell.length_a   1.000
_cell.length_b   1.000
_cell.length_c   1.000
_cell.angle_alpha   90.00
_cell.angle_beta   90.00
_cell.angle_gamma   90.00
#
_symmetry.space_group_name_H-M   'P 1'
#
loop_
_entity.id
_entity.type
_entity.pdbx_description
1 polymer ?
#
loop_
_entity_poly.entity_id
_entity_poly.type
_entity_poly.pdbx_seq_one_letter_code
_entity_poly.pdbx_strand_id
1 'polypeptide(L)'
;MSETNNGRIFTCSVQHMLPITKGSVKPYTVGHGRAMPDDDRLDGWQRAVALTANAVMRAEGLKPYDCPLMESIVFRMPRPKKPMFEVPATKTAKARGGGDLDKLVRAVNDGLQEGGVMVEDSRIYGFNTVLKLYADREHPIGATIALTPMTGEE
;
A
#
# COMPACT_ATOMS: atom_id res chain seq x y z
N MET A 1 -0.01 16.83 22.88
CA MET A 1 0.38 16.40 21.53
C MET A 1 -0.43 17.21 20.54
N SER A 2 0.20 17.77 19.50
CA SER A 2 -0.53 18.43 18.42
C SER A 2 -1.28 17.36 17.63
N GLU A 3 -2.62 17.43 17.56
CA GLU A 3 -3.40 16.57 16.66
C GLU A 3 -3.10 16.97 15.22
N THR A 4 -2.25 16.18 14.55
CA THR A 4 -1.94 16.44 13.14
C THR A 4 -3.24 16.37 12.33
N ASN A 5 -3.45 17.35 11.46
CA ASN A 5 -4.65 17.48 10.62
C ASN A 5 -5.98 17.44 11.40
N ASN A 6 -6.01 17.85 12.69
CA ASN A 6 -7.20 17.84 13.55
C ASN A 6 -7.90 16.47 13.58
N GLY A 7 -7.12 15.38 13.59
CA GLY A 7 -7.66 14.01 13.62
C GLY A 7 -8.32 13.53 12.32
N ARG A 8 -8.21 14.28 11.22
CA ARG A 8 -8.80 13.89 9.93
C ARG A 8 -8.21 12.59 9.41
N ILE A 9 -9.09 11.67 9.00
CA ILE A 9 -8.74 10.43 8.32
C ILE A 9 -8.29 10.75 6.90
N PHE A 10 -7.16 10.18 6.48
CA PHE A 10 -6.73 10.21 5.08
C PHE A 10 -7.28 8.99 4.34
N THR A 11 -7.80 9.18 3.13
CA THR A 11 -8.25 8.07 2.27
C THR A 11 -7.79 8.29 0.82
N CYS A 12 -7.25 7.25 0.19
CA CYS A 12 -6.97 7.28 -1.24
C CYS A 12 -7.24 5.91 -1.90
N SER A 13 -7.42 5.92 -3.22
CA SER A 13 -7.62 4.70 -3.99
C SER A 13 -6.79 4.75 -5.27
N VAL A 14 -5.88 3.79 -5.42
CA VAL A 14 -5.17 3.54 -6.68
C VAL A 14 -5.98 2.50 -7.44
N GLN A 15 -6.51 2.86 -8.60
CA GLN A 15 -7.37 1.98 -9.40
C GLN A 15 -6.74 1.64 -10.75
N HIS A 16 -7.17 0.52 -11.33
CA HIS A 16 -6.76 0.01 -12.64
C HIS A 16 -5.27 -0.32 -12.75
N MET A 17 -4.57 -0.48 -11.62
CA MET A 17 -3.17 -0.86 -11.58
C MET A 17 -2.97 -2.05 -10.64
N LEU A 18 -2.22 -3.05 -11.10
CA LEU A 18 -1.98 -4.27 -10.33
C LEU A 18 -1.14 -3.98 -9.08
N PRO A 19 -1.59 -4.34 -7.87
CA PRO A 19 -0.75 -4.27 -6.68
C PRO A 19 0.46 -5.19 -6.81
N ILE A 20 1.66 -4.68 -6.54
CA ILE A 20 2.92 -5.42 -6.63
C ILE A 20 3.55 -5.51 -5.24
N THR A 21 3.97 -6.71 -4.83
CA THR A 21 4.69 -6.89 -3.56
C THR A 21 6.10 -6.36 -3.61
N LYS A 22 6.58 -5.81 -2.50
CA LYS A 22 8.02 -5.64 -2.27
C LYS A 22 8.67 -7.01 -2.03
N GLY A 23 9.30 -7.56 -3.08
CA GLY A 23 9.99 -8.85 -2.99
C GLY A 23 11.19 -8.82 -2.04
N SER A 24 11.69 -10.01 -1.68
CA SER A 24 13.00 -10.12 -1.03
C SER A 24 14.07 -9.67 -2.00
N VAL A 25 14.97 -8.78 -1.58
CA VAL A 25 16.10 -8.34 -2.40
C VAL A 25 16.94 -9.56 -2.80
N LYS A 26 17.20 -9.72 -4.11
CA LYS A 26 18.13 -10.74 -4.58
C LYS A 26 19.54 -10.34 -4.14
N PRO A 27 20.30 -11.22 -3.45
CA PRO A 27 21.69 -10.94 -3.17
C PRO A 27 22.45 -10.78 -4.49
N TYR A 28 23.31 -9.77 -4.54
CA TYR A 28 24.11 -9.47 -5.71
C TYR A 28 25.15 -10.58 -5.93
N THR A 29 25.22 -11.15 -7.13
CA THR A 29 26.14 -12.24 -7.46
C THR A 29 27.38 -11.81 -8.25
N VAL A 30 27.56 -10.52 -8.61
CA VAL A 30 28.66 -10.08 -9.51
C VAL A 30 29.23 -8.67 -9.26
N GLY A 31 30.11 -8.46 -8.28
CA GLY A 31 30.92 -7.21 -8.11
C GLY A 31 30.47 -6.22 -7.01
N HIS A 32 30.65 -4.90 -7.20
CA HIS A 32 30.24 -3.82 -6.28
C HIS A 32 28.78 -3.34 -6.54
N GLY A 33 27.76 -4.10 -6.16
CA GLY A 33 26.36 -3.83 -6.57
C GLY A 33 25.42 -3.40 -5.45
N ARG A 34 24.54 -2.44 -5.77
CA ARG A 34 23.31 -2.15 -4.99
C ARG A 34 22.33 -3.33 -5.13
N ALA A 35 21.59 -3.62 -4.08
CA ALA A 35 20.51 -4.60 -4.13
C ALA A 35 19.41 -4.14 -5.10
N MET A 36 18.93 -5.05 -5.95
CA MET A 36 17.88 -4.77 -6.94
C MET A 36 16.52 -5.31 -6.47
N PRO A 37 15.40 -4.63 -6.78
CA PRO A 37 14.07 -5.17 -6.60
C PRO A 37 13.89 -6.51 -7.33
N ASP A 38 13.11 -7.43 -6.76
CA ASP A 38 12.81 -8.74 -7.37
C ASP A 38 11.79 -8.63 -8.53
N ASP A 39 11.01 -7.54 -8.57
CA ASP A 39 9.97 -7.26 -9.57
C ASP A 39 10.14 -5.81 -10.07
N ASP A 40 10.39 -5.65 -11.37
CA ASP A 40 10.62 -4.36 -12.04
C ASP A 40 9.38 -3.47 -12.09
N ARG A 41 8.20 -4.05 -11.88
CA ARG A 41 6.92 -3.31 -11.82
C ARG A 41 6.70 -2.64 -10.46
N LEU A 42 7.51 -2.96 -9.45
CA LEU A 42 7.37 -2.41 -8.10
C LEU A 42 7.48 -0.89 -8.10
N ASP A 43 8.48 -0.33 -8.78
CA ASP A 43 8.71 1.11 -8.85
C ASP A 43 7.49 1.84 -9.44
N GLY A 44 6.88 1.26 -10.48
CA GLY A 44 5.66 1.80 -11.10
C GLY A 44 4.47 1.79 -10.14
N TRP A 45 4.29 0.70 -9.38
CA TRP A 45 3.24 0.59 -8.37
C TRP A 45 3.43 1.59 -7.22
N GLN A 46 4.64 1.68 -6.66
CA GLN A 46 4.96 2.59 -5.55
C GLN A 46 4.79 4.05 -5.97
N ARG A 47 5.26 4.40 -7.18
CA ARG A 47 5.06 5.72 -7.76
C ARG A 47 3.57 6.07 -7.93
N ALA A 48 2.74 5.12 -8.35
CA ALA A 48 1.31 5.34 -8.49
C ALA A 48 0.63 5.61 -7.14
N VAL A 49 1.02 4.87 -6.09
CA VAL A 49 0.60 5.14 -4.71
C VAL A 49 1.03 6.54 -4.28
N ALA A 50 2.31 6.87 -4.43
CA ALA A 50 2.87 8.17 -4.05
C ALA A 50 2.18 9.35 -4.73
N LEU A 51 2.00 9.29 -6.06
CA LEU A 51 1.36 10.36 -6.82
C LEU A 51 -0.12 10.53 -6.45
N THR A 52 -0.85 9.42 -6.32
CA THR A 52 -2.28 9.44 -5.95
C THR A 52 -2.46 10.01 -4.55
N ALA A 53 -1.65 9.55 -3.61
CA ALA A 53 -1.70 10.00 -2.23
C ALA A 53 -1.33 11.48 -2.10
N ASN A 54 -0.27 11.93 -2.79
CA ASN A 54 0.13 13.33 -2.81
C ASN A 54 -0.95 14.24 -3.38
N ALA A 55 -1.63 13.80 -4.44
CA ALA A 55 -2.75 14.55 -5.03
C ALA A 55 -3.89 14.75 -4.02
N VAL A 56 -4.25 13.70 -3.27
CA VAL A 56 -5.26 13.79 -2.19
C VAL A 56 -4.80 14.74 -1.08
N MET A 57 -3.56 14.59 -0.58
CA MET A 57 -3.01 15.46 0.47
C MET A 57 -3.11 16.94 0.08
N ARG A 58 -2.77 17.28 -1.17
CA ARG A 58 -2.86 18.64 -1.71
C ARG A 58 -4.29 19.11 -1.85
N ALA A 59 -5.18 18.29 -2.41
CA ALA A 59 -6.58 18.63 -2.61
C ALA A 59 -7.30 18.90 -1.28
N GLU A 60 -6.93 18.16 -0.23
CA GLU A 60 -7.54 18.25 1.10
C GLU A 60 -6.83 19.24 2.04
N GLY A 61 -5.72 19.85 1.62
CA GLY A 61 -4.91 20.74 2.45
C GLY A 61 -4.29 20.06 3.66
N LEU A 62 -4.02 18.76 3.57
CA LEU A 62 -3.44 17.96 4.66
C LEU A 62 -1.92 18.18 4.72
N LYS A 63 -1.39 18.15 5.94
CA LYS A 63 0.05 18.11 6.21
C LYS A 63 0.49 16.66 6.46
N PRO A 64 1.76 16.31 6.22
CA PRO A 64 2.26 14.98 6.56
C PRO A 64 1.93 14.61 8.01
N TYR A 65 1.35 13.42 8.22
CA TYR A 65 1.01 12.92 9.54
C TYR A 65 2.29 12.64 10.36
N ASP A 66 2.36 13.22 11.55
CA ASP A 66 3.42 13.02 12.53
C ASP A 66 2.84 12.58 13.88
N CYS A 67 1.99 11.57 13.85
CA CYS A 67 1.35 10.94 15.00
C CYS A 67 1.16 9.45 14.75
N PRO A 68 0.87 8.62 15.77
CA PRO A 68 0.51 7.23 15.55
C PRO A 68 -0.72 7.09 14.65
N LEU A 69 -0.67 6.14 13.71
CA LEU A 69 -1.68 5.89 12.70
C LEU A 69 -2.13 4.42 12.77
N MET A 70 -3.43 4.22 12.60
CA MET A 70 -4.03 2.92 12.34
C MET A 70 -4.31 2.80 10.83
N GLU A 71 -3.84 1.72 10.21
CA GLU A 71 -3.93 1.54 8.76
C GLU A 71 -5.01 0.53 8.34
N SER A 72 -5.74 0.86 7.28
CA SER A 72 -6.63 -0.06 6.58
C SER A 72 -6.29 -0.11 5.10
N ILE A 73 -6.10 -1.31 4.56
CA ILE A 73 -5.83 -1.52 3.12
C ILE A 73 -6.67 -2.67 2.57
N VAL A 74 -7.42 -2.41 1.50
CA VAL A 74 -8.11 -3.43 0.71
C VAL A 74 -7.45 -3.52 -0.66
N PHE A 75 -6.76 -4.64 -0.91
CA PHE A 75 -6.17 -4.95 -2.21
C PHE A 75 -7.19 -5.67 -3.10
N ARG A 76 -7.37 -5.19 -4.33
CA ARG A 76 -8.22 -5.81 -5.36
C ARG A 76 -7.37 -6.49 -6.41
N MET A 77 -7.43 -7.82 -6.43
CA MET A 77 -6.59 -8.70 -7.24
C MET A 77 -7.36 -9.26 -8.44
N PRO A 78 -6.72 -9.53 -9.59
CA PRO A 78 -7.41 -10.12 -10.73
C PRO A 78 -8.01 -11.49 -10.37
N ARG A 79 -9.30 -11.70 -10.68
CA ARG A 79 -9.95 -13.01 -10.49
C ARG A 79 -9.51 -13.98 -11.59
N PRO A 80 -8.86 -15.12 -11.27
CA PRO A 80 -8.56 -16.13 -12.27
C PRO A 80 -9.85 -16.81 -12.75
N LYS A 81 -9.84 -17.36 -13.97
CA LYS A 81 -10.99 -18.10 -14.53
C LYS A 81 -11.44 -19.28 -13.66
N LYS A 82 -10.48 -19.93 -12.98
CA LYS A 82 -10.71 -21.03 -12.05
C LYS A 82 -9.93 -20.74 -10.76
N PRO A 83 -10.53 -20.02 -9.80
CA PRO A 83 -9.87 -19.75 -8.53
C PRO A 83 -9.74 -21.03 -7.70
N MET A 84 -8.62 -21.18 -7.00
CA MET A 84 -8.43 -22.26 -6.03
C MET A 84 -9.22 -21.98 -4.73
N PHE A 85 -9.35 -20.70 -4.37
CA PHE A 85 -10.07 -20.23 -3.18
C PHE A 85 -10.95 -19.04 -3.55
N GLU A 86 -12.04 -18.83 -2.80
CA GLU A 86 -12.94 -17.69 -2.99
C GLU A 86 -12.29 -16.32 -2.70
N VAL A 87 -11.13 -16.34 -2.03
CA VAL A 87 -10.29 -15.17 -1.78
C VAL A 87 -8.92 -15.30 -2.49
N PRO A 88 -8.16 -14.21 -2.73
CA PRO A 88 -6.91 -14.22 -3.48
C PRO A 88 -5.71 -14.75 -2.66
N ALA A 89 -5.81 -15.97 -2.17
CA ALA A 89 -4.83 -16.62 -1.29
C ALA A 89 -3.95 -17.66 -2.04
N THR A 90 -3.45 -17.34 -3.24
CA THR A 90 -2.62 -18.27 -4.04
C THR A 90 -1.38 -17.61 -4.64
N LYS A 91 -0.36 -18.43 -4.97
CA LYS A 91 0.83 -17.99 -5.74
C LYS A 91 0.50 -17.45 -7.13
N THR A 92 -0.60 -17.89 -7.75
CA THR A 92 -1.04 -17.38 -9.05
C THR A 92 -1.35 -15.89 -9.00
N ALA A 93 -1.77 -15.36 -7.85
CA ALA A 93 -1.86 -13.92 -7.64
C ALA A 93 -0.49 -13.26 -7.86
N LYS A 94 0.59 -13.79 -7.28
CA LYS A 94 1.95 -13.24 -7.45
C LYS A 94 2.38 -13.08 -8.91
N ALA A 95 2.17 -14.11 -9.74
CA ALA A 95 2.56 -14.08 -11.16
C ALA A 95 1.80 -13.02 -11.99
N ARG A 96 0.57 -12.68 -11.59
CA ARG A 96 -0.30 -11.72 -12.28
C ARG A 96 -0.41 -10.38 -11.58
N GLY A 97 0.51 -10.09 -10.66
CA GLY A 97 0.42 -8.95 -9.74
C GLY A 97 -0.18 -9.38 -8.41
N GLY A 98 0.62 -9.23 -7.35
CA GLY A 98 0.24 -9.57 -5.99
C GLY A 98 1.34 -10.27 -5.23
N GLY A 99 0.96 -10.97 -4.15
CA GLY A 99 1.85 -11.84 -3.39
C GLY A 99 1.46 -11.90 -1.91
N ASP A 100 2.46 -12.03 -1.05
CA ASP A 100 2.30 -12.09 0.39
C ASP A 100 1.73 -10.75 0.89
N LEU A 101 0.74 -10.81 1.79
CA LEU A 101 -0.04 -9.64 2.20
C LEU A 101 0.86 -8.59 2.89
N ASP A 102 1.75 -9.04 3.76
CA ASP A 102 2.75 -8.22 4.45
C ASP A 102 3.64 -7.44 3.47
N LYS A 103 4.01 -8.06 2.34
CA LYS A 103 4.85 -7.41 1.33
C LYS A 103 4.08 -6.44 0.43
N LEU A 104 2.77 -6.63 0.29
CA LEU A 104 1.90 -5.66 -0.38
C LEU A 104 1.73 -4.42 0.49
N VAL A 105 1.48 -4.61 1.79
CA VAL A 105 1.45 -3.52 2.78
C VAL A 105 2.76 -2.77 2.75
N ARG A 106 3.91 -3.47 2.81
CA ARG A 106 5.21 -2.81 2.78
C ARG A 106 5.43 -1.96 1.52
N ALA A 107 4.96 -2.42 0.35
CA ALA A 107 5.04 -1.64 -0.89
C ALA A 107 4.16 -0.39 -0.86
N VAL A 108 2.95 -0.48 -0.28
CA VAL A 108 2.05 0.66 -0.08
C VAL A 108 2.68 1.68 0.86
N ASN A 109 3.23 1.25 1.99
CA ASN A 109 3.73 2.15 3.04
C ASN A 109 4.95 2.95 2.55
N ASP A 110 5.85 2.31 1.80
CA ASP A 110 6.93 3.01 1.09
C ASP A 110 6.38 4.11 0.16
N GLY A 111 5.34 3.79 -0.64
CA GLY A 111 4.72 4.74 -1.56
C GLY A 111 3.98 5.88 -0.84
N LEU A 112 3.32 5.61 0.28
CA LEU A 112 2.66 6.63 1.10
C LEU A 112 3.70 7.60 1.72
N GLN A 113 4.83 7.07 2.19
CA GLN A 113 5.93 7.88 2.70
C GLN A 113 6.57 8.73 1.59
N GLU A 114 6.86 8.14 0.41
CA GLU A 114 7.35 8.88 -0.75
C GLU A 114 6.36 9.95 -1.22
N GLY A 115 5.05 9.67 -1.12
CA GLY A 115 3.97 10.62 -1.42
C GLY A 115 3.83 11.75 -0.41
N GLY A 116 4.57 11.72 0.71
CA GLY A 116 4.53 12.72 1.77
C GLY A 116 3.27 12.64 2.64
N VAL A 117 2.62 11.47 2.72
CA VAL A 117 1.44 11.28 3.58
C VAL A 117 1.84 11.31 5.05
N MET A 118 2.93 10.63 5.42
CA MET A 118 3.45 10.54 6.78
C MET A 118 4.94 10.86 6.80
N VAL A 119 5.46 11.30 7.94
CA VAL A 119 6.89 11.63 8.10
C VAL A 119 7.78 10.40 7.94
N GLU A 120 7.36 9.26 8.50
CA GLU A 120 8.04 7.97 8.37
C GLU A 120 7.04 6.81 8.54
N ASP A 121 7.34 5.64 7.95
CA ASP A 121 6.52 4.43 8.01
C ASP A 121 6.33 3.89 9.44
N SER A 122 7.23 4.23 10.38
CA SER A 122 7.10 3.87 11.79
C SER A 122 5.91 4.53 12.50
N ARG A 123 5.23 5.50 11.85
CA ARG A 123 3.97 6.06 12.36
C ARG A 123 2.82 5.07 12.29
N ILE A 124 2.90 4.01 11.48
CA ILE A 124 1.89 2.94 11.49
C ILE A 124 2.03 2.12 12.78
N TYR A 125 1.14 2.37 13.74
CA TYR A 125 1.07 1.67 15.02
C TYR A 125 0.43 0.29 14.90
N GLY A 126 -0.58 0.18 14.05
CA GLY A 126 -1.34 -1.05 13.89
C GLY A 126 -2.19 -1.05 12.62
N PHE A 127 -2.89 -2.16 12.44
CA PHE A 127 -3.77 -2.37 11.30
C PHE A 127 -5.20 -2.63 11.79
N ASN A 128 -6.15 -1.87 11.25
CA ASN A 128 -7.58 -2.11 11.47
C ASN A 128 -8.08 -3.22 10.55
N THR A 129 -7.83 -3.08 9.25
CA THR A 129 -8.31 -4.04 8.25
C THR A 129 -7.35 -4.11 7.08
N VAL A 130 -6.68 -5.25 6.91
CA VAL A 130 -5.78 -5.49 5.77
C VAL A 130 -6.16 -6.81 5.13
N LEU A 131 -6.60 -6.77 3.88
CA LEU A 131 -7.09 -7.96 3.18
C LEU A 131 -6.96 -7.88 1.66
N LYS A 132 -6.95 -9.06 1.03
CA LYS A 132 -7.05 -9.22 -0.43
C LYS A 132 -8.46 -9.66 -0.80
N LEU A 133 -9.05 -9.01 -1.78
CA LEU A 133 -10.29 -9.41 -2.42
C LEU A 133 -10.06 -9.54 -3.92
N TYR A 134 -10.91 -10.30 -4.59
CA TYR A 134 -10.94 -10.24 -6.04
C TYR A 134 -11.54 -8.91 -6.49
N ALA A 135 -11.02 -8.40 -7.59
CA ALA A 135 -11.61 -7.29 -8.32
C ALA A 135 -12.90 -7.75 -9.01
N ASP A 136 -13.83 -6.82 -9.13
CA ASP A 136 -15.09 -6.97 -9.84
C ASP A 136 -15.40 -5.70 -10.64
N ARG A 137 -16.62 -5.58 -11.18
CA ARG A 137 -17.01 -4.44 -12.01
C ARG A 137 -17.11 -3.14 -11.21
N GLU A 138 -17.49 -3.22 -9.94
CA GLU A 138 -17.68 -2.06 -9.05
C GLU A 138 -16.38 -1.70 -8.32
N HIS A 139 -15.55 -2.72 -8.06
CA HIS A 139 -14.28 -2.60 -7.36
C HIS A 139 -13.13 -3.05 -8.27
N PRO A 140 -12.59 -2.15 -9.11
CA PRO A 140 -11.54 -2.50 -10.04
C PRO A 140 -10.25 -2.88 -9.32
N ILE A 141 -9.33 -3.49 -10.07
CA ILE A 141 -7.99 -3.85 -9.61
C ILE A 141 -7.29 -2.63 -8.99
N GLY A 142 -6.58 -2.82 -7.87
CA GLY A 142 -5.92 -1.72 -7.19
C GLY A 142 -5.83 -1.88 -5.68
N ALA A 143 -5.73 -0.75 -4.98
CA ALA A 143 -5.77 -0.70 -3.52
C ALA A 143 -6.57 0.52 -3.04
N THR A 144 -7.42 0.30 -2.05
CA THR A 144 -8.04 1.38 -1.26
C THR A 144 -7.37 1.42 0.10
N ILE A 145 -6.91 2.61 0.47
CA ILE A 145 -6.04 2.85 1.63
C ILE A 145 -6.69 3.91 2.50
N ALA A 146 -6.70 3.69 3.81
CA ALA A 146 -7.11 4.68 4.79
C ALA A 146 -6.15 4.70 5.99
N LEU A 147 -5.82 5.90 6.46
CA LEU A 147 -5.01 6.13 7.66
C LEU A 147 -5.82 6.93 8.67
N THR A 148 -6.00 6.37 9.85
CA THR A 148 -6.72 7.02 10.96
C THR A 148 -5.71 7.48 12.01
N PRO A 149 -5.60 8.79 12.29
CA PRO A 149 -4.82 9.29 13.42
C PRO A 149 -5.34 8.75 14.74
N MET A 150 -4.44 8.28 15.59
CA MET A 150 -4.77 7.91 16.97
C MET A 150 -4.65 9.15 17.85
N THR A 151 -5.77 9.58 18.42
CA THR A 151 -5.80 10.53 19.55
C THR A 151 -5.49 9.74 20.81
N GLY A 152 -4.59 10.24 21.66
CA GLY A 152 -4.04 9.51 22.82
C GLY A 152 -5.02 9.32 23.98
N GLU A 153 -6.16 8.69 23.73
CA GLU A 153 -7.07 8.20 24.77
C GLU A 153 -7.03 6.67 24.78
N GLU A 154 -6.21 6.13 25.68
CA GLU A 154 -6.46 4.87 26.38
C GLU A 154 -6.49 5.14 27.89
#